data_AF-A0A9X3G4H1-F1
#
_entry.id   AF-A0A9X3G4H1-F1
#
_cell.length_a   1.000
_cell.length_b   1.000
_cell.length_c   1.000
_cell.angle_alpha   90.00
_cell.angle_beta   90.00
_cell.angle_gamma   90.00
#
_symmetry.space_group_name_H-M   'P 1'
#
loop_
_entity.id
_entity.type
_entity.pdbx_description
1 polymer ?
#
loop_
_entity_poly.entity_id
_entity_poly.type
_entity_poly.pdbx_seq_one_letter_code
_entity_poly.pdbx_strand_id
1 'polypeptide(L)'
;MTKNAIGTDRKTLQPKTDMCPTWCVKHDGYDQGTPDEGLIHYGQERKAAGYHVRLRRDDLVRVRRPGRARVWLQDEELTRQQAAGLATLLATAATDLAG
;
A
#
# COMPACT_ATOMS: atom_id res chain seq x y z
N MET A 1 44.37 -5.95 -1.78
CA MET A 1 43.16 -5.13 -1.97
C MET A 1 42.00 -6.06 -2.24
N THR A 2 41.30 -6.50 -1.20
CA THR A 2 40.20 -7.46 -1.29
C THR A 2 38.90 -6.72 -1.55
N LYS A 3 38.28 -6.96 -2.71
CA LYS A 3 36.99 -6.37 -3.09
C LYS A 3 35.88 -7.03 -2.25
N ASN A 4 35.33 -6.28 -1.29
CA ASN A 4 34.09 -6.69 -0.60
C ASN A 4 32.90 -6.47 -1.53
N ALA A 5 32.50 -7.53 -2.24
CA ALA A 5 31.20 -7.60 -2.88
C ALA A 5 30.14 -7.85 -1.80
N ILE A 6 29.56 -6.78 -1.25
CA ILE A 6 28.32 -6.87 -0.47
C ILE A 6 27.19 -7.02 -1.48
N GLY A 7 27.07 -8.21 -2.07
CA GLY A 7 25.89 -8.62 -2.80
C GLY A 7 24.86 -9.08 -1.78
N THR A 8 24.04 -8.16 -1.28
CA THR A 8 22.85 -8.54 -0.51
C THR A 8 21.78 -8.98 -1.49
N ASP A 9 21.79 -10.28 -1.80
CA ASP A 9 20.64 -10.99 -2.37
C ASP A 9 19.47 -10.87 -1.38
N ARG A 10 18.74 -9.74 -1.46
CA ARG A 10 17.45 -9.57 -0.80
C ARG A 10 16.49 -10.57 -1.44
N LYS A 11 16.34 -11.75 -0.83
CA LYS A 11 15.29 -12.70 -1.14
C LYS A 11 13.96 -11.98 -0.98
N THR A 12 13.41 -11.45 -2.08
CA THR A 12 12.08 -10.88 -2.12
C THR A 12 11.14 -11.90 -1.50
N LEU A 13 10.52 -11.56 -0.36
CA LEU A 13 9.43 -12.34 0.22
C LEU A 13 8.36 -12.48 -0.87
N GLN A 14 8.36 -13.59 -1.58
CA GLN A 14 7.27 -13.92 -2.49
C GLN A 14 6.11 -14.37 -1.62
N PRO A 15 4.98 -13.66 -1.62
CA PRO A 15 3.83 -14.11 -0.88
C PRO A 15 3.34 -15.42 -1.47
N LYS A 16 2.93 -16.34 -0.58
CA LYS A 16 1.97 -17.36 -0.98
C LYS A 16 0.71 -16.62 -1.42
N THR A 17 0.23 -16.93 -2.63
CA THR A 17 -0.95 -16.32 -3.27
C THR A 17 -2.17 -16.21 -2.35
N ASP A 18 -2.29 -17.14 -1.40
CA ASP A 18 -3.41 -17.26 -0.47
C ASP A 18 -3.49 -16.13 0.57
N MET A 19 -2.45 -15.31 0.71
CA MET A 19 -2.43 -14.14 1.61
C MET A 19 -2.71 -12.82 0.91
N CYS A 20 -2.68 -12.77 -0.42
CA CYS A 20 -2.91 -11.53 -1.15
C CYS A 20 -4.41 -11.16 -1.13
N PRO A 21 -4.77 -9.94 -0.71
CA PRO A 21 -6.14 -9.49 -0.85
C PRO A 21 -6.51 -9.37 -2.34
N THR A 22 -7.79 -9.56 -2.68
CA THR A 22 -8.27 -9.57 -4.08
C THR A 22 -8.01 -8.28 -4.84
N TRP A 23 -7.82 -7.16 -4.15
CA TRP A 23 -7.48 -5.86 -4.75
C TRP A 23 -5.97 -5.65 -4.95
N CYS A 24 -5.12 -6.54 -4.44
CA CYS A 24 -3.67 -6.41 -4.49
C CYS A 24 -3.15 -6.67 -5.91
N VAL A 25 -2.47 -5.68 -6.49
CA VAL A 25 -1.83 -5.79 -7.81
C VAL A 25 -0.30 -5.81 -7.71
N LYS A 26 0.25 -5.35 -6.58
CA LYS A 26 1.68 -5.35 -6.27
C LYS A 26 1.87 -5.64 -4.80
N HIS A 27 2.93 -6.37 -4.46
CA HIS A 27 3.41 -6.49 -3.08
C HIS A 27 4.91 -6.21 -3.02
N ASP A 28 5.36 -5.70 -1.87
CA ASP A 28 6.77 -5.54 -1.56
C ASP A 28 7.04 -6.16 -0.17
N GLY A 29 8.19 -6.81 0.01
CA GLY A 29 8.62 -7.26 1.33
C GLY A 29 9.36 -6.15 2.07
N TYR A 30 9.18 -6.05 3.39
CA TYR A 30 9.94 -5.14 4.25
C TYR A 30 10.57 -5.89 5.43
N ASP A 31 11.64 -5.30 5.98
CA ASP A 31 12.36 -5.77 7.16
C ASP A 31 12.71 -7.27 7.15
N GLN A 32 13.12 -7.79 5.98
CA GLN A 32 13.45 -9.20 5.76
C GLN A 32 14.52 -9.71 6.73
N GLY A 33 14.23 -10.86 7.37
CA GLY A 33 15.15 -11.48 8.34
C GLY A 33 15.13 -10.84 9.73
N THR A 34 14.16 -9.95 10.00
CA THR A 34 13.93 -9.38 11.34
C THR A 34 12.63 -9.92 11.95
N PRO A 35 12.42 -9.79 13.26
CA PRO A 35 11.15 -10.15 13.89
C PRO A 35 9.94 -9.37 13.38
N ASP A 36 10.18 -8.22 12.73
CA ASP A 36 9.16 -7.32 12.19
C ASP A 36 8.99 -7.47 10.67
N GLU A 37 9.55 -8.55 10.09
CA GLU A 37 9.40 -8.84 8.67
C GLU A 37 7.92 -8.90 8.25
N GLY A 38 7.64 -8.35 7.08
CA GLY A 38 6.29 -8.20 6.61
C GLY A 38 6.17 -8.05 5.10
N LEU A 39 4.91 -8.04 4.66
CA LEU A 39 4.48 -7.82 3.29
C LEU A 39 3.64 -6.55 3.24
N ILE A 40 3.96 -5.66 2.32
CA ILE A 40 3.10 -4.53 1.98
C ILE A 40 2.34 -4.90 0.71
N HIS A 41 1.02 -4.79 0.77
CA HIS A 41 0.12 -5.01 -0.36
C HIS A 41 -0.35 -3.67 -0.91
N TYR A 42 -0.25 -3.47 -2.22
CA TYR A 42 -0.70 -2.29 -2.92
C TYR A 42 -1.83 -2.61 -3.88
N GLY A 43 -2.89 -1.83 -3.82
CA GLY A 43 -3.94 -1.81 -4.84
C GLY A 43 -3.50 -1.04 -6.08
N GLN A 44 -4.33 -1.11 -7.12
CA GLN A 44 -4.12 -0.34 -8.33
C GLN A 44 -4.03 1.16 -8.02
N GLU A 45 -2.93 1.79 -8.43
CA GLU A 45 -2.78 3.24 -8.34
C GLU A 45 -3.70 3.90 -9.38
N ARG A 46 -4.43 4.93 -8.94
CA ARG A 46 -5.24 5.82 -9.78
C ARG A 46 -4.66 7.22 -9.72
N LYS A 47 -4.47 7.84 -10.89
CA LYS A 47 -4.01 9.22 -11.01
C LYS A 47 -5.15 10.09 -11.51
N ALA A 48 -5.49 11.14 -10.77
CA ALA A 48 -6.54 12.08 -11.14
C ALA A 48 -6.18 13.49 -10.65
N ALA A 49 -6.29 14.49 -11.52
CA ALA A 49 -6.03 15.90 -11.19
C ALA A 49 -4.67 16.15 -10.47
N GLY A 50 -3.62 15.42 -10.85
CA GLY A 50 -2.30 15.51 -10.21
C GLY A 50 -2.14 14.73 -8.91
N TYR A 51 -3.21 14.10 -8.42
CA TYR A 51 -3.20 13.26 -7.21
C TYR A 51 -3.05 11.79 -7.52
N HIS A 52 -2.25 11.09 -6.73
CA HIS A 52 -2.14 9.64 -6.74
C HIS A 52 -3.00 9.07 -5.61
N VAL A 53 -3.86 8.11 -5.89
CA VAL A 53 -4.67 7.41 -4.89
C VAL A 53 -4.45 5.92 -5.00
N ARG A 54 -4.22 5.25 -3.87
CA ARG A 54 -4.06 3.79 -3.83
C ARG A 54 -4.52 3.19 -2.52
N LEU A 55 -4.80 1.89 -2.53
CA LEU A 55 -4.94 1.10 -1.31
C LEU A 55 -3.58 0.55 -0.87
N ARG A 56 -3.33 0.53 0.44
CA ARG A 56 -2.18 -0.12 1.06
C ARG A 56 -2.63 -0.96 2.26
N ARG A 57 -2.00 -2.12 2.48
CA ARG A 57 -2.16 -2.94 3.68
C ARG A 57 -0.81 -3.54 4.06
N ASP A 58 -0.45 -3.47 5.33
CA ASP A 58 0.81 -3.98 5.84
C ASP A 58 0.54 -5.22 6.69
N ASP A 59 1.04 -6.36 6.26
CA ASP A 59 0.86 -7.65 6.89
C ASP A 59 2.17 -8.09 7.54
N LEU A 60 2.19 -8.16 8.87
CA LEU A 60 3.32 -8.71 9.62
C LEU A 60 3.30 -10.24 9.52
N VAL A 61 4.38 -10.84 9.01
CA VAL A 61 4.47 -12.30 8.82
C VAL A 61 4.43 -13.01 10.17
N ARG A 62 5.12 -12.46 11.18
CA ARG A 62 5.25 -13.06 12.51
C ARG A 62 3.92 -13.29 13.21
N VAL A 63 3.01 -12.32 13.15
CA VAL A 63 1.69 -12.39 13.81
C VAL A 63 0.64 -13.12 12.96
N ARG A 64 0.98 -13.48 11.71
CA ARG A 64 0.08 -14.14 10.74
C ARG A 64 -1.31 -13.52 10.68
N ARG A 65 -1.39 -12.21 10.91
CA ARG A 65 -2.65 -11.47 10.94
C ARG A 65 -2.59 -10.40 9.86
N PRO A 66 -3.54 -10.42 8.91
CA PRO A 66 -3.63 -9.36 7.91
C PRO A 66 -3.78 -8.01 8.61
N GLY A 67 -3.07 -7.01 8.11
CA GLY A 67 -3.26 -5.63 8.50
C GLY A 67 -4.62 -5.11 8.06
N ARG A 68 -4.88 -3.84 8.36
CA ARG A 68 -6.04 -3.13 7.85
C ARG A 68 -5.68 -2.44 6.54
N ALA A 69 -6.56 -2.57 5.54
CA ALA A 69 -6.45 -1.79 4.31
C ALA A 69 -6.72 -0.30 4.58
N ARG A 70 -5.91 0.56 3.97
CA ARG A 70 -5.91 2.01 4.17
C ARG A 70 -5.84 2.72 2.82
N VAL A 71 -6.44 3.90 2.73
CA VAL A 71 -6.39 4.74 1.54
C VAL A 71 -5.19 5.67 1.68
N TRP A 72 -4.37 5.72 0.64
CA TRP A 72 -3.25 6.64 0.55
C TRP A 72 -3.57 7.65 -0.54
N LEU A 73 -3.41 8.93 -0.21
CA LEU A 73 -3.45 10.06 -1.14
C LEU A 73 -2.03 10.62 -1.20
N GLN A 74 -1.41 10.53 -2.38
CA GLN A 74 0.03 10.71 -2.56
C GLN A 74 0.80 9.75 -1.64
N ASP A 75 1.49 10.30 -0.65
CA ASP A 75 2.29 9.59 0.35
C ASP A 75 1.74 9.76 1.77
N GLU A 76 0.47 10.18 1.89
CA GLU A 76 -0.20 10.32 3.17
C GLU A 76 -1.33 9.30 3.33
N GLU A 77 -1.34 8.65 4.49
CA GLU A 77 -2.44 7.78 4.89
C GLU A 77 -3.66 8.61 5.30
N LEU A 78 -4.80 8.35 4.66
CA LEU A 78 -6.08 8.89 5.09
C LEU A 78 -6.74 7.97 6.11
N THR A 79 -7.27 8.56 7.17
CA THR A 79 -8.25 7.89 8.02
C THR A 79 -9.52 7.56 7.22
N ARG A 80 -10.34 6.63 7.70
CA ARG A 80 -11.64 6.33 7.06
C ARG A 80 -12.54 7.56 6.97
N GLN A 81 -12.54 8.41 7.99
CA GLN A 81 -13.35 9.63 8.01
C GLN A 81 -12.86 10.65 6.98
N GLN A 82 -11.55 10.87 6.88
CA GLN A 82 -10.97 11.75 5.85
C GLN A 82 -11.25 11.24 4.45
N ALA A 83 -11.10 9.94 4.19
CA ALA A 83 -11.39 9.35 2.89
C ALA A 83 -12.87 9.50 2.49
N ALA A 84 -13.80 9.25 3.44
CA ALA A 84 -15.23 9.44 3.21
C ALA A 84 -15.58 10.92 2.98
N GLY A 85 -15.05 11.83 3.80
CA GLY A 85 -15.25 13.26 3.65
C GLY A 85 -14.74 13.81 2.32
N LEU A 86 -13.56 13.36 1.88
CA LEU A 86 -12.99 13.73 0.57
C LEU A 86 -13.86 13.22 -0.58
N ALA A 87 -14.36 11.98 -0.52
CA ALA A 87 -15.26 11.45 -1.54
C ALA A 87 -16.54 12.27 -1.66
N THR A 88 -17.15 12.63 -0.53
CA THR A 88 -18.34 13.50 -0.51
C THR A 88 -18.04 14.88 -1.09
N LEU A 89 -16.94 15.53 -0.66
CA LEU A 89 -16.56 16.85 -1.14
C LEU A 89 -16.36 16.89 -2.66
N LEU A 90 -15.66 15.90 -3.21
CA LEU A 90 -15.43 15.79 -4.65
C LEU A 90 -16.71 15.56 -5.44
N ALA A 91 -17.62 14.73 -4.92
CA ALA A 91 -18.91 14.48 -5.55
C ALA A 91 -19.80 15.73 -5.58
N THR A 92 -19.82 16.50 -4.48
CA THR A 92 -20.54 17.78 -4.41
C THR A 92 -19.98 18.78 -5.41
N ALA A 93 -18.67 19.03 -5.40
CA ALA A 93 -18.04 19.99 -6.30
C ALA A 93 -18.24 19.65 -7.79
N ALA A 94 -18.24 18.36 -8.15
CA ALA A 94 -18.54 17.92 -9.51
C ALA A 94 -20.00 18.19 -9.91
N THR A 95 -20.93 18.11 -8.96
CA THR A 95 -22.34 18.43 -9.19
C THR A 95 -22.52 19.94 -9.39
N ASP A 96 -21.86 20.76 -8.55
CA ASP A 96 -21.92 22.22 -8.65
C ASP A 96 -21.37 22.75 -9.99
N LEU A 97 -20.35 22.08 -10.55
CA LEU A 97 -19.80 22.42 -11.88
C LEU A 97 -20.76 22.12 -13.04
N ALA A 98 -21.69 21.19 -12.86
CA ALA A 98 -22.62 20.76 -13.91
C ALA A 98 -23.91 21.61 -13.98
N GLY A 99 -24.13 22.49 -13.00
CA GLY A 99 -25.25 23.44 -12.94
C GLY A 99 -24.88 24.84 -13.40
#